data_AF-X1BPY4-F1
#
_entry.id   AF-X1BPY4-F1
#
_cell.length_a   1.000
_cell.length_b   1.000
_cell.length_c   1.000
_cell.angle_alpha   90.00
_cell.angle_beta   90.00
_cell.angle_gamma   90.00
#
_symmetry.space_group_name_H-M   'P 1'
#
loop_
_entity.id
_entity.type
_entity.pdbx_description
1 polymer ?
#
loop_
_entity_poly.entity_id
_entity_poly.type
_entity_poly.pdbx_seq_one_letter_code
_entity_poly.pdbx_strand_id
1 'polypeptide(L)' 'MLSSRLSLEDKVVLISKEEVSRAIKDLPEPINQETAFSLATKLEADYVLFGSLTVFGESISTDARFFDVHQKKPVVVF' A
#
# COMPACT_ATOMS: atom_id res chain seq x y z
N MET A 1 -4.88 8.10 -9.83
CA MET A 1 -4.29 7.24 -10.88
C MET A 1 -3.89 5.84 -10.38
N LEU A 2 -3.52 5.61 -9.11
CA LEU A 2 -3.45 4.24 -8.56
C LEU A 2 -4.80 3.76 -8.01
N SER A 3 -5.47 4.58 -7.19
CA SER A 3 -6.80 4.28 -6.61
C SER A 3 -7.83 3.90 -7.68
N SER A 4 -7.91 4.64 -8.78
CA SER A 4 -8.82 4.36 -9.90
C SER A 4 -8.53 3.06 -10.65
N ARG A 5 -7.31 2.50 -10.53
CA ARG A 5 -6.92 1.23 -11.16
C ARG A 5 -7.12 0.04 -10.22
N LEU A 6 -7.07 0.28 -8.91
CA LEU A 6 -7.34 -0.72 -7.87
C LEU A 6 -8.83 -0.79 -7.51
N SER A 7 -9.59 0.27 -7.78
CA SER A 7 -11.03 0.28 -7.56
C SER A 7 -11.71 -0.69 -8.51
N LEU A 8 -12.36 -1.70 -7.94
CA LEU A 8 -13.25 -2.59 -8.65
C LEU A 8 -14.57 -2.58 -7.89
N GLU A 9 -15.61 -2.09 -8.56
CA GLU A 9 -16.95 -1.93 -7.98
C GLU A 9 -17.42 -3.23 -7.33
N ASP A 10 -17.94 -3.12 -6.11
CA ASP A 10 -18.40 -4.22 -5.26
C ASP A 10 -17.36 -5.32 -4.92
N LYS A 11 -16.08 -5.13 -5.27
CA LYS A 11 -15.01 -6.12 -4.98
C LYS A 11 -13.87 -5.57 -4.14
N VAL A 12 -13.59 -4.28 -4.24
CA VAL A 12 -12.48 -3.64 -3.52
C VAL A 12 -12.97 -2.39 -2.83
N VAL A 13 -12.83 -2.36 -1.51
CA VAL A 13 -13.02 -1.15 -0.70
C VAL A 13 -11.65 -0.51 -0.49
N LEU A 14 -11.49 0.71 -0.99
CA LEU A 14 -10.25 1.47 -0.80
C LEU A 14 -10.34 2.31 0.47
N ILE A 15 -9.32 2.19 1.32
CA ILE A 15 -9.12 3.11 2.43
C ILE A 15 -8.69 4.46 1.86
N SER A 16 -9.33 5.54 2.32
CA SER A 16 -9.12 6.88 1.79
C SER A 16 -7.68 7.37 2.01
N LYS A 17 -7.17 8.19 1.10
CA LYS A 17 -5.83 8.78 1.21
C LYS A 17 -5.70 9.58 2.51
N GLU A 18 -6.75 10.28 2.90
CA GLU A 18 -6.81 11.12 4.09
C GLU A 18 -6.71 10.31 5.38
N GLU A 19 -7.34 9.13 5.41
CA GLU A 19 -7.25 8.20 6.53
C GLU A 19 -5.85 7.57 6.64
N VAL A 20 -5.30 7.08 5.52
CA VAL A 20 -3.92 6.55 5.47
C VAL A 20 -2.92 7.63 5.89
N SER A 21 -3.07 8.86 5.39
CA SER A 21 -2.17 9.98 5.71
C SER A 21 -2.23 10.39 7.18
N ARG A 22 -3.36 10.19 7.87
CA ARG A 22 -3.44 10.42 9.33
C ARG A 22 -2.77 9.31 10.09
N ALA A 23 -2.97 8.06 9.68
CA ALA A 23 -2.45 6.90 10.38
C ALA A 23 -0.93 6.71 10.21
N ILE A 24 -0.34 7.23 9.12
CA ILE A 24 1.09 7.10 8.81
C ILE A 24 1.99 8.13 9.52
N LYS A 25 1.44 9.22 10.06
CA LYS A 25 2.22 10.31 10.68
C LYS A 25 3.11 9.86 11.83
N ASP A 26 2.69 8.82 12.53
CA ASP A 26 3.38 8.29 13.70
C ASP A 26 4.35 7.14 13.33
N LEU A 27 4.51 6.83 12.04
CA LEU A 27 5.38 5.76 11.57
C LEU A 27 6.74 6.29 11.11
N PRO A 28 7.83 5.55 11.40
CA PRO A 28 9.16 5.92 10.92
C PRO A 28 9.23 5.78 9.39
N GLU A 29 9.80 6.78 8.74
CA GLU A 29 10.20 6.71 7.33
C GLU A 29 11.61 6.07 7.21
N PRO A 30 11.88 5.32 6.12
CA PRO A 30 10.97 4.97 5.03
C PRO A 30 10.00 3.85 5.41
N ILE A 31 8.82 3.86 4.80
CA ILE A 31 7.83 2.79 4.95
C ILE A 31 8.38 1.50 4.34
N ASN A 32 8.50 0.48 5.18
CA ASN A 32 8.94 -0.87 4.82
C ASN A 32 7.79 -1.87 5.00
N GLN A 33 8.04 -3.15 4.73
CA GLN A 33 7.02 -4.19 4.85
C GLN A 33 6.40 -4.27 6.26
N GLU A 34 7.22 -4.18 7.31
CA GLU A 34 6.77 -4.32 8.69
C GLU A 34 5.86 -3.16 9.12
N THR A 35 6.26 -1.93 8.79
CA THR A 35 5.48 -0.72 9.08
C THR A 35 4.22 -0.65 8.22
N ALA A 36 4.28 -1.04 6.94
CA ALA A 36 3.11 -1.15 6.07
C ALA A 36 2.11 -2.20 6.58
N PHE A 37 2.60 -3.36 7.02
CA PHE A 37 1.76 -4.42 7.61
C PHE A 37 1.10 -3.96 8.92
N SER A 38 1.86 -3.29 9.79
CA SER A 38 1.35 -2.76 11.05
C SER A 38 0.27 -1.70 10.81
N LEU A 39 0.48 -0.82 9.82
CA LEU A 39 -0.50 0.18 9.40
C LEU A 39 -1.78 -0.48 8.88
N ALA A 40 -1.65 -1.49 8.02
CA ALA A 40 -2.77 -2.22 7.45
C ALA A 40 -3.59 -2.94 8.54
N THR A 41 -2.91 -3.57 9.51
CA THR A 41 -3.55 -4.21 10.66
C THR A 41 -4.31 -3.19 11.51
N LYS A 42 -3.72 -2.00 11.77
CA LYS A 42 -4.35 -0.91 12.53
C LYS A 42 -5.60 -0.36 11.83
N LEU A 43 -5.60 -0.35 10.51
CA LEU A 43 -6.71 0.13 9.68
C LEU A 43 -7.69 -0.99 9.29
N GLU A 44 -7.54 -2.20 9.86
CA GLU A 44 -8.37 -3.36 9.58
C GLU A 44 -8.45 -3.72 8.08
N ALA A 45 -7.36 -3.47 7.34
CA ALA A 45 -7.27 -3.78 5.92
C ALA A 45 -6.96 -5.27 5.70
N ASP A 46 -7.63 -5.90 4.73
CA ASP A 46 -7.33 -7.27 4.31
C ASP A 46 -6.02 -7.38 3.52
N TYR A 47 -5.67 -6.31 2.80
CA TYR A 47 -4.50 -6.24 1.93
C TYR A 47 -3.80 -4.90 2.03
N VAL A 48 -2.49 -4.91 1.80
CA VAL A 48 -1.68 -3.69 1.68
C VAL A 48 -0.77 -3.74 0.46
N LEU A 49 -0.75 -2.65 -0.29
CA LEU A 49 0.22 -2.39 -1.35
C LEU A 49 1.22 -1.34 -0.86
N PHE A 50 2.49 -1.68 -0.84
CA PHE A 50 3.57 -0.75 -0.52
C PHE A 50 4.74 -0.96 -1.48
N GLY A 51 5.58 0.05 -1.63
CA GLY A 51 6.65 0.03 -2.62
C GLY A 51 7.29 1.39 -2.82
N SER A 52 8.05 1.49 -3.90
CA SER A 52 8.75 2.71 -4.28
C SER A 52 8.41 3.11 -5.71
N LEU A 53 8.47 4.41 -5.95
CA LEU A 53 8.48 5.00 -7.28
C LEU A 53 9.83 5.69 -7.45
N THR A 54 10.58 5.27 -8.46
CA THR A 54 11.84 5.92 -8.83
C THR A 54 11.62 6.72 -10.10
N VAL A 55 11.93 8.02 -10.05
CA VAL A 55 11.85 8.93 -11.20
C VAL A 55 13.26 9.29 -11.63
N PHE A 56 13.62 9.00 -12.88
CA PHE A 56 14.92 9.31 -13.46
C PHE A 56 14.74 9.97 -14.83
N GLY A 57 14.83 11.31 -14.85
CA GLY A 57 14.52 12.10 -16.04
C GLY A 57 13.07 11.87 -16.48
N GLU A 58 12.88 11.39 -17.71
CA GLU A 58 11.57 11.02 -18.26
C GLU A 58 11.16 9.57 -17.96
N SER A 59 12.02 8.79 -17.29
CA SER A 59 11.74 7.40 -16.95
C SER A 59 11.15 7.29 -15.54
N ILE A 60 10.09 6.48 -15.39
CA ILE A 60 9.49 6.13 -14.11
C ILE A 60 9.56 4.62 -13.95
N SER A 61 10.15 4.17 -12.84
CA SER A 61 10.14 2.78 -12.41
C SER A 61 9.29 2.63 -11.15
N THR A 62 8.58 1.52 -11.05
CA THR A 62 7.77 1.14 -9.89
C THR A 62 8.27 -0.22 -9.41
N ASP A 63 8.55 -0.34 -8.11
CA ASP A 63 8.74 -1.62 -7.42
C ASP A 63 7.73 -1.67 -6.30
N ALA A 64 6.77 -2.60 -6.35
CA ALA A 64 5.70 -2.66 -5.38
C ALA A 64 5.26 -4.10 -5.05
N ARG A 65 4.75 -4.29 -3.84
CA ARG A 65 4.34 -5.61 -3.34
C ARG A 65 2.95 -5.53 -2.74
N PHE A 66 2.10 -6.46 -3.17
CA PHE A 66 0.78 -6.68 -2.58
C PHE A 66 0.89 -7.76 -1.51
N PHE A 67 0.45 -7.47 -0.30
CA PHE A 67 0.60 -8.34 0.85
C PHE A 67 -0.77 -8.66 1.45
N ASP A 68 -1.00 -9.94 1.73
CA ASP A 68 -2.20 -10.43 2.42
C ASP A 68 -1.95 -10.33 3.93
N VAL A 69 -2.77 -9.54 4.62
CA VAL A 69 -2.59 -9.27 6.05
C VAL A 69 -2.91 -10.51 6.89
N HIS A 70 -3.90 -11.28 6.48
CA HIS A 70 -4.34 -12.49 7.17
C HIS A 70 -3.34 -13.63 7.04
N GLN A 71 -2.79 -13.81 5.83
CA GLN A 71 -1.84 -14.89 5.53
C GLN A 71 -0.39 -14.52 5.79
N LYS A 72 -0.11 -13.24 6.07
CA LYS A 72 1.23 -12.69 6.32
C LYS A 72 2.24 -13.02 5.21
N LYS A 73 1.81 -12.94 3.95
CA LYS A 73 2.65 -13.28 2.80
C LYS A 73 2.39 -12.36 1.59
N PRO A 74 3.40 -12.12 0.73
CA PRO A 74 3.19 -11.43 -0.53
C PRO A 74 2.32 -12.28 -1.46
N VAL A 75 1.36 -11.63 -2.13
CA VAL A 75 0.44 -12.25 -3.10
C VAL A 75 0.90 -11.96 -4.52
N VAL A 76 1.36 -10.73 -4.77
CA VAL A 76 1.85 -10.27 -6.08
C VAL A 76 3.00 -9.30 -5.88
N VAL A 77 4.00 -9.37 -6.75
CA VAL A 77 5.14 -8.44 -6.82
C VAL A 77 5.14 -7.82 -8.23
N PHE A 78 5.33 -6.50 -8.30
CA PHE A 78 5.31 -5.69 -9.52
C PHE A 78 6.62 -4.93 -9.65
#